data_AF-A0A395H6M5-F1
#
_entry.id   AF-A0A395H6M5-F1
#
_cell.length_a   1.000
_cell.length_b   1.000
_cell.length_c   1.000
_cell.angle_alpha   90.00
_cell.angle_beta   90.00
_cell.angle_gamma   90.00
#
_symmetry.space_group_name_H-M   'P 1'
#
loop_
_entity.id
_entity.type
_entity.pdbx_description
1 polymer ?
#
loop_
_entity_poly.entity_id
_entity_poly.type
_entity_poly.pdbx_seq_one_letter_code
_entity_poly.pdbx_strand_id
1 'polypeptide(L)'
;MGFKAPARIALAASVGYGIVYLHNLTYPCRNMDFTWQATPGHSKSFSSRILNPRDGPVDEESYSLRIPTRELPAGITDEELLARFTKGAFGGWIFTPERWIAPLIQRCIDAELISAIKTSSSDPSTPPIWKLDSLSRDILPPLGSTLFGLLTLFDTSTCTEDHRISVFPDSIHIPRPNFAFAEYAGRTKSQGLAASHRFEVTREYKDGEDRVRLTFSHIRSNPRTGGKSLPSWFVWFHVLYSGLLFADGIKEIMYT
;
A
#
# COMPACT_ATOMS: atom_id res chain seq x y z
N MET A 1 37.13 27.03 -15.78
CA MET A 1 35.85 26.42 -16.20
C MET A 1 34.91 26.44 -15.01
N GLY A 2 33.93 27.35 -15.02
CA GLY A 2 33.02 27.55 -13.89
C GLY A 2 31.86 26.55 -13.91
N PHE A 3 31.70 25.80 -12.82
CA PHE A 3 30.54 24.95 -12.56
C PHE A 3 29.34 25.85 -12.20
N LYS A 4 28.47 26.14 -13.17
CA LYS A 4 27.15 26.72 -12.92
C LYS A 4 26.12 25.60 -12.81
N ALA A 5 25.90 25.09 -11.61
CA ALA A 5 24.63 24.45 -11.24
C ALA A 5 24.41 24.42 -9.71
N PRO A 6 23.91 25.51 -9.09
CA PRO A 6 23.23 25.36 -7.79
C PRO A 6 21.80 25.92 -7.74
N ALA A 7 21.43 26.90 -8.58
CA ALA A 7 20.15 27.61 -8.42
C ALA A 7 18.91 26.79 -8.85
N ARG A 8 19.03 25.96 -9.90
CA ARG A 8 17.89 25.17 -10.42
C ARG A 8 17.54 23.98 -9.51
N ILE A 9 18.53 23.40 -8.84
CA ILE A 9 18.33 22.28 -7.89
C ILE A 9 17.70 22.80 -6.59
N ALA A 10 18.16 23.95 -6.08
CA ALA A 10 17.59 24.58 -4.89
C ALA A 10 16.14 25.05 -5.11
N LEU A 11 15.81 25.57 -6.31
CA LEU A 11 14.44 25.98 -6.66
C LEU A 11 13.50 24.77 -6.80
N ALA A 12 13.95 23.67 -7.42
CA ALA A 12 13.16 22.44 -7.52
C ALA A 12 12.90 21.81 -6.13
N ALA A 13 13.90 21.82 -5.25
CA ALA A 13 13.77 21.32 -3.88
C ALA A 13 12.80 22.17 -3.03
N SER A 14 12.83 23.49 -3.18
CA SER A 14 11.94 24.41 -2.43
C SER A 14 10.49 24.39 -2.95
N VAL A 15 10.28 24.23 -4.26
CA VAL A 15 8.93 24.02 -4.82
C VAL A 15 8.37 22.66 -4.42
N GLY A 16 9.18 21.59 -4.47
CA GLY A 16 8.78 20.27 -4.00
C GLY A 16 8.43 20.28 -2.50
N TYR A 17 9.25 20.93 -1.67
CA TYR A 17 8.96 21.10 -0.25
C TYR A 17 7.70 21.94 -0.01
N GLY A 18 7.49 23.02 -0.77
CA GLY A 18 6.29 23.85 -0.69
C GLY A 18 5.02 23.10 -1.07
N ILE A 19 5.06 22.25 -2.10
CA ILE A 19 3.93 21.41 -2.51
C ILE A 19 3.63 20.36 -1.44
N VAL A 20 4.64 19.67 -0.92
CA VAL A 20 4.47 18.68 0.17
C VAL A 20 3.96 19.36 1.45
N TYR A 21 4.45 20.55 1.77
CA TYR A 21 4.02 21.33 2.93
C TYR A 21 2.58 21.84 2.79
N LEU A 22 2.21 22.40 1.64
CA LEU A 22 0.83 22.83 1.36
C LEU A 22 -0.14 21.64 1.29
N HIS A 23 0.31 20.51 0.76
CA HIS A 23 -0.43 19.24 0.79
C HIS A 23 -0.64 18.79 2.24
N ASN A 24 0.39 18.80 3.09
CA ASN A 24 0.25 18.45 4.51
C ASN A 24 -0.64 19.41 5.30
N LEU A 25 -0.66 20.71 4.97
CA LEU A 25 -1.51 21.71 5.63
C LEU A 25 -2.98 21.62 5.26
N THR A 26 -3.31 21.05 4.09
CA THR A 26 -4.67 21.04 3.53
C THR A 26 -5.35 19.68 3.59
N TYR A 27 -4.66 18.63 4.00
CA TYR A 27 -5.21 17.27 4.02
C TYR A 27 -5.88 16.88 5.35
N PRO A 28 -6.87 15.97 5.31
CA PRO A 28 -7.61 15.45 6.48
C PRO A 28 -6.74 14.70 7.50
N CYS A 29 -5.46 14.47 7.21
CA CYS A 29 -4.53 13.70 8.04
C CYS A 29 -3.77 14.54 9.08
N ARG A 30 -4.25 15.74 9.44
CA ARG A 30 -3.57 16.62 10.42
C ARG A 30 -3.36 15.96 11.79
N ASN A 31 -4.22 15.00 12.16
CA ASN A 31 -4.15 14.22 13.39
C ASN A 31 -3.77 12.76 13.14
N MET A 32 -3.03 12.49 12.07
CA MET A 32 -2.53 11.16 11.76
C MET A 32 -1.41 10.77 12.74
N ASP A 33 -1.54 9.59 13.33
CA ASP A 33 -0.49 8.97 14.13
C ASP A 33 0.50 8.26 13.20
N PHE A 34 1.81 8.45 13.44
CA PHE A 34 2.88 7.75 12.73
C PHE A 34 3.70 6.92 13.70
N THR A 35 4.07 5.70 13.31
CA THR A 35 5.01 4.87 14.07
C THR A 35 6.05 4.22 13.14
N TRP A 36 7.25 3.98 13.68
CA TRP A 36 8.35 3.25 13.02
C TRP A 36 8.19 1.73 13.10
N GLN A 37 6.95 1.25 13.25
CA GLN A 37 6.62 -0.15 13.35
C GLN A 37 5.42 -0.44 12.47
N ALA A 38 5.44 -1.61 11.85
CA ALA A 38 4.28 -2.12 11.16
C ALA A 38 3.26 -2.57 12.21
N THR A 39 2.01 -2.60 11.80
CA THR A 39 0.93 -3.15 12.61
C THR A 39 1.21 -4.61 13.01
N PRO A 40 0.79 -5.03 14.22
CA PRO A 40 1.07 -6.37 14.71
C PRO A 40 0.67 -7.46 13.70
N GLY A 41 1.62 -8.35 13.39
CA GLY A 41 1.42 -9.47 12.47
C GLY A 41 1.61 -9.14 10.99
N HIS A 42 1.86 -7.88 10.60
CA HIS A 42 2.13 -7.55 9.19
C HIS A 42 3.43 -8.16 8.68
N SER A 43 4.53 -8.06 9.44
CA SER A 43 5.80 -8.71 9.06
C SER A 43 5.72 -10.25 8.97
N LYS A 44 4.69 -10.87 9.55
CA LYS A 44 4.44 -12.32 9.52
C LYS A 44 3.32 -12.73 8.55
N SER A 45 2.81 -11.79 7.77
CA SER A 45 1.71 -12.00 6.82
C SER A 45 2.06 -13.01 5.72
N PHE A 46 1.04 -13.46 5.00
CA PHE A 46 1.23 -14.31 3.82
C PHE A 46 2.13 -13.63 2.79
N SER A 47 1.81 -12.41 2.38
CA SER A 47 2.61 -11.66 1.39
C SER A 47 4.04 -11.44 1.89
N SER A 48 4.23 -11.09 3.16
CA SER A 48 5.58 -10.91 3.75
C SER A 48 6.43 -12.17 3.61
N ARG A 49 5.88 -13.33 3.97
CA ARG A 49 6.58 -14.63 3.89
C ARG A 49 6.95 -14.99 2.46
N ILE A 50 6.07 -14.72 1.49
CA ILE A 50 6.34 -14.99 0.08
C ILE A 50 7.44 -14.08 -0.47
N LEU A 51 7.42 -12.80 -0.12
CA LEU A 51 8.38 -11.83 -0.65
C LEU A 51 9.74 -11.89 0.06
N ASN A 52 9.77 -12.30 1.33
CA ASN A 52 10.95 -12.44 2.18
C ASN A 52 11.02 -13.86 2.79
N PRO A 53 11.25 -14.92 1.98
CA PRO A 53 11.17 -16.31 2.44
C PRO A 53 12.26 -16.72 3.44
N ARG A 54 13.31 -15.89 3.59
CA ARG A 54 14.39 -16.11 4.55
C ARG A 54 14.14 -15.46 5.91
N ASP A 55 12.99 -14.80 6.08
CA ASP A 55 12.63 -14.07 7.29
C ASP A 55 13.74 -13.09 7.73
N GLY A 56 14.37 -12.43 6.75
CA GLY A 56 15.39 -11.43 7.02
C GLY A 56 14.78 -10.17 7.64
N PRO A 57 15.60 -9.27 8.23
CA PRO A 57 15.08 -8.03 8.79
C PRO A 57 14.28 -7.22 7.76
N VAL A 58 13.29 -6.49 8.27
CA VAL A 58 12.42 -5.62 7.49
C VAL A 58 12.46 -4.20 8.04
N ASP A 59 12.41 -3.21 7.15
CA ASP A 59 12.13 -1.82 7.53
C ASP A 59 10.62 -1.64 7.59
N GLU A 60 10.12 -1.06 8.67
CA GLU A 60 8.69 -1.00 8.97
C GLU A 60 8.21 0.43 9.26
N GLU A 61 6.96 0.70 8.95
CA GLU A 61 6.28 1.92 9.36
C GLU A 61 4.76 1.76 9.29
N SER A 62 4.03 2.62 10.00
CA SER A 62 2.58 2.73 9.85
C SER A 62 2.05 4.14 10.08
N TYR A 63 0.94 4.42 9.42
CA TYR A 63 0.14 5.64 9.54
C TYR A 63 -1.26 5.26 9.96
N SER A 64 -1.84 5.94 10.96
CA SER A 64 -3.23 5.71 11.32
C SER A 64 -4.00 7.00 11.55
N LEU A 65 -5.29 6.98 11.22
CA LEU A 65 -6.19 8.08 11.45
C LEU A 65 -7.51 7.54 12.00
N ARG A 66 -8.03 8.21 13.02
CA ARG A 66 -9.36 7.92 13.59
C ARG A 66 -10.34 8.95 13.04
N ILE A 67 -11.37 8.47 12.36
CA ILE A 67 -12.42 9.29 11.77
C ILE A 67 -13.72 8.98 12.49
N PRO A 68 -14.42 9.98 13.06
CA PRO A 68 -15.77 9.80 13.57
C PRO A 68 -16.70 9.23 12.50
N THR A 69 -17.49 8.21 12.83
CA THR A 69 -18.41 7.59 11.85
C THR A 69 -19.43 8.58 11.29
N ARG A 70 -19.77 9.65 12.04
CA ARG A 70 -20.61 10.77 11.59
C ARG A 70 -20.01 11.60 10.45
N GLU A 71 -18.69 11.53 10.25
CA GLU A 71 -17.97 12.20 9.16
C GLU A 71 -17.83 11.31 7.93
N LEU A 72 -18.29 10.06 8.00
CA LEU A 72 -18.28 9.10 6.91
C LEU A 72 -19.67 8.98 6.28
N PRO A 73 -19.77 8.52 5.02
CA PRO A 73 -21.06 8.18 4.41
C PRO A 73 -21.86 7.21 5.28
N ALA A 74 -23.16 7.48 5.43
CA ALA A 74 -24.04 6.65 6.24
C ALA A 74 -24.09 5.21 5.70
N GLY A 75 -23.83 4.23 6.57
CA GLY A 75 -23.86 2.81 6.20
C GLY A 75 -22.63 2.31 5.44
N ILE A 76 -21.56 3.11 5.33
CA ILE A 76 -20.34 2.69 4.63
C ILE A 76 -19.78 1.38 5.21
N THR A 77 -19.48 0.43 4.33
CA THR A 77 -18.95 -0.88 4.71
C THR A 77 -17.42 -0.85 4.85
N ASP A 78 -16.84 -1.85 5.50
CA ASP A 78 -15.38 -1.94 5.62
C ASP A 78 -14.70 -2.23 4.27
N GLU A 79 -15.36 -3.00 3.40
CA GLU A 79 -14.89 -3.22 2.03
C GLU A 79 -14.90 -1.92 1.23
N GLU A 80 -15.97 -1.14 1.31
CA GLU A 80 -16.06 0.15 0.63
C GLU A 80 -15.00 1.12 1.14
N LEU A 81 -14.72 1.15 2.44
CA LEU A 81 -13.60 1.93 3.00
C LEU A 81 -12.26 1.51 2.40
N LEU A 82 -11.98 0.21 2.30
CA LEU A 82 -10.74 -0.31 1.72
C LEU A 82 -10.66 -0.05 0.20
N ALA A 83 -11.78 -0.14 -0.52
CA ALA A 83 -11.86 0.11 -1.95
C ALA A 83 -11.62 1.58 -2.28
N ARG A 84 -12.32 2.50 -1.58
CA ARG A 84 -12.06 3.94 -1.65
C ARG A 84 -10.62 4.27 -1.29
N PHE A 85 -10.09 3.70 -0.19
CA PHE A 85 -8.70 3.92 0.18
C PHE A 85 -7.73 3.48 -0.92
N THR A 86 -7.92 2.27 -1.47
CA THR A 86 -7.12 1.72 -2.57
C THR A 86 -7.16 2.65 -3.78
N LYS A 87 -8.35 3.07 -4.18
CA LYS A 87 -8.55 3.99 -5.30
C LYS A 87 -7.89 5.34 -5.07
N GLY A 88 -8.00 5.90 -3.88
CA GLY A 88 -7.35 7.16 -3.51
C GLY A 88 -5.83 7.03 -3.50
N ALA A 89 -5.29 6.05 -2.77
CA ALA A 89 -3.85 5.86 -2.62
C ALA A 89 -3.15 5.61 -3.96
N PHE A 90 -3.70 4.74 -4.82
CA PHE A 90 -3.05 4.40 -6.10
C PHE A 90 -3.59 5.19 -7.31
N GLY A 91 -4.77 5.80 -7.19
CA GLY A 91 -5.36 6.65 -8.23
C GLY A 91 -5.11 8.14 -8.03
N GLY A 92 -4.62 8.53 -6.87
CA GLY A 92 -4.33 9.90 -6.49
C GLY A 92 -3.20 10.56 -7.28
N TRP A 93 -3.01 11.84 -6.99
CA TRP A 93 -1.98 12.66 -7.63
C TRP A 93 -0.58 12.21 -7.21
N ILE A 94 -0.42 11.76 -5.96
CA ILE A 94 0.88 11.38 -5.41
C ILE A 94 1.44 10.14 -6.12
N PHE A 95 0.60 9.15 -6.46
CA PHE A 95 1.00 7.94 -7.18
C PHE A 95 1.06 8.13 -8.71
N THR A 96 0.77 9.34 -9.21
CA THR A 96 0.78 9.60 -10.67
C THR A 96 2.15 9.36 -11.30
N PRO A 97 3.29 9.86 -10.77
CA PRO A 97 4.61 9.64 -11.36
C PRO A 97 4.92 8.14 -11.55
N GLU A 98 4.63 7.34 -10.53
CA GLU A 98 4.80 5.88 -10.51
C GLU A 98 3.97 5.23 -11.60
N ARG A 99 2.71 5.62 -11.79
CA ARG A 99 1.86 5.11 -12.87
C ARG A 99 2.41 5.42 -14.26
N TRP A 100 2.99 6.60 -14.44
CA TRP A 100 3.57 6.99 -15.73
C TRP A 100 4.82 6.16 -16.07
N ILE A 101 5.66 5.84 -15.08
CA ILE A 101 6.86 5.02 -15.28
C ILE A 101 6.60 3.51 -15.16
N ALA A 102 5.44 3.09 -14.63
CA ALA A 102 5.08 1.70 -14.39
C ALA A 102 5.30 0.80 -15.62
N PRO A 103 4.88 1.17 -16.85
CA PRO A 103 5.13 0.36 -18.05
C PRO A 103 6.61 0.13 -18.36
N LEU A 104 7.49 1.03 -17.91
CA LEU A 104 8.95 0.93 -18.09
C LEU A 104 9.58 0.05 -17.01
N ILE A 105 9.14 0.19 -15.75
CA ILE A 105 9.72 -0.51 -14.61
C ILE A 105 9.07 -1.88 -14.33
N GLN A 106 7.93 -2.21 -14.95
CA GLN A 106 7.28 -3.52 -14.79
C GLN A 106 8.22 -4.70 -15.15
N ARG A 107 9.17 -4.49 -16.08
CA ARG A 107 10.17 -5.50 -16.45
C ARG A 107 11.11 -5.85 -15.29
N CYS A 108 11.25 -4.92 -14.35
CA CYS A 108 12.00 -5.11 -13.12
C CYS A 108 11.17 -5.79 -12.04
N ILE A 109 9.85 -5.93 -12.17
CA ILE A 109 8.97 -6.64 -11.24
C ILE A 109 9.05 -8.14 -11.48
N ASP A 110 9.08 -8.90 -10.40
CA ASP A 110 9.17 -10.35 -10.39
C ASP A 110 7.79 -10.99 -10.65
N ALA A 111 7.31 -10.82 -11.88
CA ALA A 111 6.05 -11.40 -12.32
C ALA A 111 6.10 -12.94 -12.34
N GLU A 112 7.29 -13.54 -12.47
CA GLU A 112 7.48 -15.00 -12.43
C GLU A 112 7.19 -15.56 -11.05
N LEU A 113 7.68 -14.92 -9.98
CA LEU A 113 7.30 -15.28 -8.61
C LEU A 113 5.78 -15.22 -8.44
N ILE A 114 5.15 -14.12 -8.84
CA ILE A 114 3.70 -13.90 -8.65
C ILE A 114 2.91 -14.93 -9.45
N SER A 115 3.36 -15.30 -10.65
CA SER A 115 2.71 -16.34 -11.45
C SER A 115 2.93 -17.74 -10.89
N ALA A 116 4.07 -18.01 -10.25
CA ALA A 116 4.40 -19.34 -9.71
C ALA A 116 3.58 -19.70 -8.47
N ILE A 117 3.22 -18.70 -7.66
CA ILE A 117 2.43 -18.89 -6.43
C ILE A 117 0.92 -18.85 -6.66
N LYS A 118 0.49 -18.33 -7.82
CA LYS A 118 -0.91 -18.35 -8.23
C LYS A 118 -1.22 -19.71 -8.85
N THR A 119 -2.39 -20.25 -8.54
CA THR A 119 -2.88 -21.46 -9.23
C THR A 119 -3.30 -21.14 -10.66
N SER A 120 -3.18 -22.14 -11.55
CA SER A 120 -3.68 -22.07 -12.93
C SER A 120 -5.20 -21.94 -13.06
N SER A 121 -5.95 -22.16 -11.96
CA SER A 121 -7.40 -21.95 -11.88
C SER A 121 -7.79 -20.49 -11.62
N SER A 122 -6.88 -19.67 -11.08
CA SER A 122 -7.00 -18.22 -11.20
C SER A 122 -6.71 -17.87 -12.65
N ASP A 123 -7.59 -17.10 -13.33
CA ASP A 123 -7.43 -16.82 -14.76
C ASP A 123 -6.00 -16.32 -15.02
N PRO A 124 -5.14 -17.15 -15.64
CA PRO A 124 -3.70 -16.88 -15.76
C PRO A 124 -3.44 -15.66 -16.66
N SER A 125 -4.50 -15.10 -17.24
CA SER A 125 -4.48 -13.95 -18.14
C SER A 125 -5.09 -12.68 -17.55
N THR A 126 -5.52 -12.64 -16.27
CA THR A 126 -6.11 -11.40 -15.71
C THR A 126 -5.12 -10.25 -15.87
N PRO A 127 -5.36 -9.33 -16.82
CA PRO A 127 -4.37 -8.33 -17.16
C PRO A 127 -4.24 -7.36 -15.98
N PRO A 128 -3.05 -6.75 -15.78
CA PRO A 128 -2.93 -5.73 -14.77
C PRO A 128 -3.96 -4.61 -14.96
N ILE A 129 -4.48 -4.09 -13.86
CA ILE A 129 -5.41 -2.97 -13.86
C ILE A 129 -4.59 -1.71 -14.17
N TRP A 130 -4.73 -1.20 -15.39
CA TRP A 130 -4.02 0.00 -15.86
C TRP A 130 -4.85 1.28 -15.76
N LYS A 131 -6.17 1.16 -15.84
CA LYS A 131 -7.08 2.31 -15.87
C LYS A 131 -7.58 2.62 -14.45
N LEU A 132 -7.57 3.90 -14.10
CA LEU A 132 -8.11 4.35 -12.82
C LEU A 132 -9.60 4.06 -12.67
N ASP A 133 -10.36 4.20 -13.75
CA ASP A 133 -11.81 3.98 -13.75
C ASP A 133 -12.17 2.51 -13.49
N SER A 134 -11.20 1.60 -13.64
CA SER A 134 -11.37 0.20 -13.28
C SER A 134 -11.23 -0.07 -11.78
N LEU A 135 -10.74 0.90 -10.99
CA LEU A 135 -10.77 0.84 -9.54
C LEU A 135 -12.15 1.31 -9.06
N SER A 136 -12.91 0.38 -8.49
CA SER A 136 -14.21 0.67 -7.89
C SER A 136 -14.06 1.45 -6.59
N ARG A 137 -15.09 2.22 -6.24
CA ARG A 137 -15.22 2.83 -4.90
C ARG A 137 -15.86 1.86 -3.91
N ASP A 138 -16.61 0.88 -4.40
CA ASP A 138 -17.52 0.09 -3.56
C ASP A 138 -16.94 -1.27 -3.19
N ILE A 139 -16.10 -1.83 -4.07
CA ILE A 139 -15.54 -3.18 -3.93
C ILE A 139 -14.05 -3.19 -4.24
N LEU A 140 -13.32 -4.06 -3.56
CA LEU A 140 -11.90 -4.25 -3.85
C LEU A 140 -11.70 -4.95 -5.21
N PRO A 141 -10.54 -4.76 -5.86
CA PRO A 141 -10.14 -5.60 -6.98
C PRO A 141 -10.19 -7.09 -6.58
N PRO A 142 -10.49 -8.01 -7.52
CA PRO A 142 -10.42 -9.43 -7.25
C PRO A 142 -9.05 -9.83 -6.69
N LEU A 143 -9.04 -10.80 -5.77
CA LEU A 143 -7.80 -11.33 -5.19
C LEU A 143 -6.84 -11.79 -6.30
N GLY A 144 -5.56 -11.44 -6.17
CA GLY A 144 -4.56 -11.67 -7.20
C GLY A 144 -4.50 -10.60 -8.31
N SER A 145 -5.39 -9.60 -8.33
CA SER A 145 -5.28 -8.49 -9.29
C SER A 145 -3.98 -7.71 -9.09
N THR A 146 -3.34 -7.31 -10.19
CA THR A 146 -2.12 -6.49 -10.16
C THR A 146 -2.43 -5.06 -10.58
N LEU A 147 -2.15 -4.09 -9.71
CA LEU A 147 -2.31 -2.67 -9.97
C LEU A 147 -1.12 -2.13 -10.74
N PHE A 148 -1.37 -1.58 -11.93
CA PHE A 148 -0.38 -0.93 -12.81
C PHE A 148 0.85 -1.81 -13.12
N GLY A 149 0.72 -3.14 -13.03
CA GLY A 149 1.83 -4.07 -13.21
C GLY A 149 2.88 -4.05 -12.09
N LEU A 150 2.62 -3.38 -10.96
CA LEU A 150 3.59 -3.18 -9.87
C LEU A 150 3.24 -3.96 -8.60
N LEU A 151 2.00 -3.83 -8.14
CA LEU A 151 1.56 -4.30 -6.82
C LEU A 151 0.38 -5.25 -6.98
N THR A 152 0.51 -6.47 -6.47
CA THR A 152 -0.55 -7.48 -6.52
C THR A 152 -1.32 -7.50 -5.21
N LEU A 153 -2.64 -7.63 -5.26
CA LEU A 153 -3.46 -7.90 -4.08
C LEU A 153 -3.25 -9.37 -3.66
N PHE A 154 -2.47 -9.59 -2.60
CA PHE A 154 -2.08 -10.91 -2.13
C PHE A 154 -3.05 -11.48 -1.10
N ASP A 155 -3.70 -10.64 -0.31
CA ASP A 155 -4.62 -11.08 0.73
C ASP A 155 -5.64 -9.98 1.06
N THR A 156 -6.84 -10.37 1.46
CA THR A 156 -7.89 -9.47 1.89
C THR A 156 -8.91 -10.17 2.78
N SER A 157 -9.51 -9.43 3.70
CA SER A 157 -10.61 -9.92 4.54
C SER A 157 -11.92 -10.10 3.79
N THR A 158 -12.08 -9.55 2.58
CA THR A 158 -13.36 -9.58 1.84
C THR A 158 -13.60 -10.89 1.10
N CYS A 159 -12.56 -11.74 0.96
CA CYS A 159 -12.67 -13.05 0.36
C CYS A 159 -12.84 -14.18 1.39
N THR A 160 -13.51 -15.26 0.98
CA THR A 160 -13.63 -16.47 1.81
C THR A 160 -12.28 -17.19 1.91
N GLU A 161 -12.07 -17.97 2.97
CA GLU A 161 -10.84 -18.75 3.14
C GLU A 161 -10.65 -19.74 1.99
N ASP A 162 -11.74 -20.40 1.55
CA ASP A 162 -11.70 -21.33 0.41
C ASP A 162 -11.27 -20.63 -0.88
N HIS A 163 -11.77 -19.41 -1.14
CA HIS A 163 -11.35 -18.64 -2.32
C HIS A 163 -9.89 -18.22 -2.21
N ARG A 164 -9.45 -17.75 -1.04
CA ARG A 164 -8.06 -17.39 -0.76
C ARG A 164 -7.12 -18.56 -1.05
N ILE A 165 -7.41 -19.74 -0.50
CA ILE A 165 -6.63 -20.98 -0.73
C ILE A 165 -6.70 -21.40 -2.20
N SER A 166 -7.84 -21.19 -2.88
CA SER A 166 -7.98 -21.53 -4.30
C SER A 166 -7.04 -20.70 -5.18
N VAL A 167 -6.81 -19.43 -4.85
CA VAL A 167 -5.92 -18.51 -5.60
C VAL A 167 -4.47 -18.68 -5.15
N PHE A 168 -4.24 -18.80 -3.84
CA PHE A 168 -2.94 -18.89 -3.20
C PHE A 168 -2.89 -20.09 -2.22
N PRO A 169 -2.64 -21.32 -2.68
CA PRO A 169 -2.68 -22.53 -1.85
C PRO A 169 -1.76 -22.48 -0.63
N ASP A 170 -0.60 -21.83 -0.79
CA ASP A 170 0.39 -21.66 0.28
C ASP A 170 -0.11 -20.80 1.45
N SER A 171 -1.28 -20.14 1.32
CA SER A 171 -1.89 -19.34 2.39
C SER A 171 -2.55 -20.16 3.50
N ILE A 172 -2.81 -21.46 3.27
CA ILE A 172 -3.65 -22.33 4.13
C ILE A 172 -3.23 -22.38 5.60
N HIS A 173 -1.94 -22.23 5.89
CA HIS A 173 -1.40 -22.30 7.27
C HIS A 173 -1.08 -20.93 7.86
N ILE A 174 -1.46 -19.85 7.18
CA ILE A 174 -1.11 -18.49 7.58
C ILE A 174 -2.39 -17.76 8.01
N PRO A 175 -2.57 -17.55 9.32
CA PRO A 175 -3.80 -16.96 9.84
C PRO A 175 -3.98 -15.52 9.36
N ARG A 176 -5.23 -15.12 9.14
CA ARG A 176 -5.61 -13.74 8.86
C ARG A 176 -5.86 -12.98 10.16
N PRO A 177 -5.61 -11.67 10.19
CA PRO A 177 -6.02 -10.84 11.31
C PRO A 177 -7.56 -10.81 11.44
N ASN A 178 -8.04 -10.57 12.66
CA ASN A 178 -9.47 -10.43 12.95
C ASN A 178 -9.94 -8.96 12.80
N PHE A 179 -9.62 -8.36 11.65
CA PHE A 179 -10.07 -7.03 11.26
C PHE A 179 -10.16 -6.96 9.74
N ALA A 180 -10.82 -5.93 9.21
CA ALA A 180 -10.92 -5.77 7.76
C ALA A 180 -9.60 -5.23 7.19
N PHE A 181 -9.11 -5.82 6.10
CA PHE A 181 -7.85 -5.43 5.48
C PHE A 181 -7.76 -5.74 3.98
N ALA A 182 -6.84 -5.04 3.32
CA ALA A 182 -6.36 -5.35 1.97
C ALA A 182 -4.84 -5.23 1.93
N GLU A 183 -4.15 -6.25 1.43
CA GLU A 183 -2.68 -6.31 1.41
C GLU A 183 -2.14 -6.42 -0.02
N TYR A 184 -1.50 -5.35 -0.47
CA TYR A 184 -0.86 -5.24 -1.77
C TYR A 184 0.64 -5.40 -1.63
N ALA A 185 1.25 -6.24 -2.46
CA ALA A 185 2.67 -6.53 -2.32
C ALA A 185 3.35 -6.72 -3.68
N GLY A 186 4.67 -6.51 -3.71
CA GLY A 186 5.47 -6.62 -4.91
C GLY A 186 6.95 -6.83 -4.61
N ARG A 187 7.66 -7.45 -5.55
CA ARG A 187 9.11 -7.66 -5.50
C ARG A 187 9.75 -7.40 -6.84
N THR A 188 10.99 -6.93 -6.82
CA THR A 188 11.82 -6.76 -8.01
C THR A 188 12.58 -8.05 -8.37
N LYS A 189 12.80 -8.33 -9.65
CA LYS A 189 13.52 -9.53 -10.16
C LYS A 189 14.93 -9.69 -9.59
N SER A 190 15.61 -8.57 -9.34
CA SER A 190 16.94 -8.56 -8.72
C SER A 190 16.91 -8.91 -7.23
N GLN A 191 15.72 -9.07 -6.64
CA GLN A 191 15.48 -9.24 -5.21
C GLN A 191 16.04 -8.07 -4.38
N GLY A 192 16.30 -6.92 -5.00
CA GLY A 192 16.84 -5.74 -4.34
C GLY A 192 15.80 -4.98 -3.51
N LEU A 193 14.52 -5.19 -3.81
CA LEU A 193 13.40 -4.60 -3.11
C LEU A 193 12.20 -5.55 -3.13
N ALA A 194 11.65 -5.82 -1.96
CA ALA A 194 10.35 -6.41 -1.70
C ALA A 194 9.58 -5.49 -0.75
N ALA A 195 8.31 -5.23 -1.04
CA ALA A 195 7.47 -4.36 -0.22
C ALA A 195 6.06 -4.93 -0.10
N SER A 196 5.44 -4.74 1.06
CA SER A 196 4.03 -5.01 1.30
C SER A 196 3.35 -3.80 1.93
N HIS A 197 2.17 -3.48 1.42
CA HIS A 197 1.30 -2.38 1.78
C HIS A 197 0.00 -2.96 2.31
N ARG A 198 -0.28 -2.80 3.59
CA ARG A 198 -1.53 -3.28 4.19
C ARG A 198 -2.39 -2.12 4.63
N PHE A 199 -3.60 -2.07 4.10
CA PHE A 199 -4.65 -1.16 4.53
C PHE A 199 -5.55 -1.89 5.51
N GLU A 200 -5.85 -1.27 6.64
CA GLU A 200 -6.62 -1.87 7.72
C GLU A 200 -7.75 -0.96 8.15
N VAL A 201 -8.89 -1.56 8.48
CA VAL A 201 -10.07 -0.91 9.01
C VAL A 201 -10.43 -1.59 10.33
N THR A 202 -10.50 -0.81 11.40
CA THR A 202 -11.04 -1.25 12.69
C THR A 202 -12.09 -0.27 13.18
N ARG A 203 -13.25 -0.77 13.61
CA ARG A 203 -14.31 0.03 14.23
C ARG A 203 -14.14 0.03 15.74
N GLU A 204 -14.16 1.21 16.35
CA GLU A 204 -13.92 1.42 17.77
C GLU A 204 -15.02 2.33 18.35
N TYR A 205 -15.58 1.97 19.50
CA TYR A 205 -16.40 2.88 20.29
C TYR A 205 -15.54 3.45 21.42
N LYS A 206 -15.25 4.75 21.37
CA LYS A 206 -14.38 5.41 22.35
C LYS A 206 -14.89 6.80 22.68
N ASP A 207 -14.82 7.18 23.96
CA ASP A 207 -15.22 8.50 24.45
C ASP A 207 -16.68 8.88 24.11
N GLY A 208 -17.57 7.86 24.01
CA GLY A 208 -18.97 8.06 23.67
C GLY A 208 -19.26 8.26 22.17
N GLU A 209 -18.28 8.03 21.30
CA GLU A 209 -18.40 8.23 19.85
C GLU A 209 -17.90 7.00 19.08
N ASP A 210 -18.66 6.58 18.07
CA ASP A 210 -18.22 5.57 17.10
C ASP A 210 -17.16 6.16 16.17
N ARG A 211 -16.03 5.46 16.04
CA ARG A 211 -14.92 5.85 15.19
C ARG A 211 -14.45 4.69 14.33
N VAL A 212 -14.04 5.02 13.12
CA VAL A 212 -13.30 4.11 12.25
C VAL A 212 -11.84 4.50 12.33
N ARG A 213 -10.97 3.55 12.68
CA ARG A 213 -9.53 3.70 12.57
C ARG A 213 -9.06 3.06 11.27
N LEU A 214 -8.49 3.88 10.42
CA LEU A 214 -7.83 3.48 9.18
C LEU A 214 -6.33 3.43 9.43
N THR A 215 -5.68 2.33 9.08
CA THR A 215 -4.23 2.19 9.20
C THR A 215 -3.62 1.79 7.88
N PHE A 216 -2.58 2.48 7.43
CA PHE A 216 -1.71 2.05 6.36
C PHE A 216 -0.38 1.61 6.94
N SER A 217 -0.18 0.30 6.93
CA SER A 217 0.98 -0.39 7.45
C SER A 217 1.90 -0.82 6.31
N HIS A 218 3.19 -0.75 6.53
CA HIS A 218 4.18 -0.95 5.50
C HIS A 218 5.38 -1.76 5.99
N ILE A 219 5.85 -2.68 5.14
CA ILE A 219 7.09 -3.42 5.34
C ILE A 219 7.91 -3.41 4.06
N ARG A 220 9.24 -3.31 4.22
CA ARG A 220 10.21 -3.44 3.13
C ARG A 220 11.32 -4.39 3.53
N SER A 221 11.87 -5.08 2.54
CA SER A 221 13.13 -5.79 2.69
C SER A 221 13.96 -5.70 1.43
N ASN A 222 15.24 -6.01 1.59
CA ASN A 222 16.14 -6.36 0.50
C ASN A 222 16.51 -7.85 0.62
N PRO A 223 15.70 -8.77 0.06
CA PRO A 223 15.95 -10.21 0.15
C PRO A 223 17.33 -10.61 -0.40
N ARG A 224 17.84 -9.92 -1.43
CA ARG A 224 19.16 -10.17 -2.02
C ARG A 224 20.29 -10.03 -0.99
N THR A 225 20.20 -9.05 -0.10
CA THR A 225 21.21 -8.82 0.94
C THR A 225 20.87 -9.46 2.28
N GLY A 226 19.87 -10.35 2.33
CA GLY A 226 19.41 -10.98 3.56
C GLY A 226 18.65 -10.04 4.48
N GLY A 227 17.93 -9.07 3.93
CA GLY A 227 17.11 -8.13 4.71
C GLY A 227 17.87 -6.96 5.32
N LYS A 228 19.12 -6.68 4.89
CA LYS A 228 19.78 -5.43 5.30
C LYS A 228 18.91 -4.24 4.95
N SER A 229 18.75 -3.33 5.90
CA SER A 229 17.98 -2.10 5.74
C SER A 229 18.42 -1.34 4.50
N LEU A 230 17.44 -0.78 3.82
CA LEU A 230 17.69 0.08 2.67
C LEU A 230 18.45 1.33 3.12
N PRO A 231 19.17 2.03 2.22
CA PRO A 231 19.87 3.25 2.58
C PRO A 231 18.93 4.25 3.28
N SER A 232 19.37 4.86 4.39
CA SER A 232 18.48 5.66 5.24
C SER A 232 17.77 6.81 4.51
N TRP A 233 18.41 7.41 3.51
CA TRP A 233 17.78 8.46 2.68
C TRP A 233 16.57 7.92 1.88
N PHE A 234 16.65 6.67 1.41
CA PHE A 234 15.55 6.01 0.70
C PHE A 234 14.40 5.69 1.64
N VAL A 235 14.71 5.22 2.86
CA VAL A 235 13.71 4.97 3.91
C VAL A 235 12.96 6.25 4.25
N TRP A 236 13.67 7.37 4.46
CA TRP A 236 13.05 8.67 4.73
C TRP A 236 12.20 9.20 3.57
N PHE A 237 12.72 9.12 2.34
CA PHE A 237 11.94 9.48 1.15
C PHE A 237 10.64 8.69 1.11
N HIS A 238 10.72 7.38 1.30
CA HIS A 238 9.55 6.52 1.27
C HIS A 238 8.57 6.84 2.40
N VAL A 239 9.03 7.13 3.62
CA VAL A 239 8.14 7.55 4.73
C VAL A 239 7.35 8.81 4.35
N LEU A 240 8.02 9.84 3.81
CA LEU A 240 7.32 11.03 3.35
C LEU A 240 6.32 10.70 2.24
N TYR A 241 6.74 9.89 1.27
CA TYR A 241 5.92 9.47 0.15
C TYR A 241 4.69 8.63 0.57
N SER A 242 4.86 7.65 1.46
CA SER A 242 3.78 6.79 1.94
C SER A 242 2.79 7.54 2.82
N GLY A 243 3.24 8.53 3.59
CA GLY A 243 2.35 9.45 4.30
C GLY A 243 1.48 10.29 3.35
N LEU A 244 2.03 10.70 2.19
CA LEU A 244 1.26 11.42 1.16
C LEU A 244 0.26 10.49 0.44
N LEU A 245 0.64 9.24 0.16
CA LEU A 245 -0.29 8.23 -0.37
C LEU A 245 -1.43 7.93 0.61
N PHE A 246 -1.12 7.84 1.91
CA PHE A 246 -2.13 7.69 2.96
C PHE A 246 -3.14 8.84 2.88
N ALA A 247 -2.64 10.06 2.74
CA ALA A 247 -3.46 11.25 2.68
C ALA A 247 -4.41 11.23 1.45
N ASP A 248 -3.93 10.81 0.28
CA ASP A 248 -4.76 10.60 -0.91
C ASP A 248 -5.83 9.52 -0.69
N GLY A 249 -5.49 8.43 -0.01
CA GLY A 249 -6.45 7.39 0.40
C GLY A 249 -7.57 7.93 1.31
N ILE A 250 -7.22 8.71 2.34
CA ILE A 250 -8.21 9.32 3.24
C ILE A 250 -9.10 10.33 2.50
N LYS A 251 -8.52 11.09 1.58
CA LYS A 251 -9.28 12.07 0.79
C LYS A 251 -10.39 11.42 -0.03
N GLU A 252 -10.10 10.28 -0.67
CA GLU A 252 -11.10 9.52 -1.44
C GLU A 252 -12.21 8.96 -0.54
N ILE A 253 -11.93 8.66 0.73
CA ILE A 253 -12.94 8.24 1.71
C ILE A 253 -13.85 9.42 2.09
N MET A 254 -13.28 10.57 2.42
CA MET A 254 -14.00 11.68 3.07
C MET A 254 -14.71 12.65 2.11
N TYR A 255 -14.15 12.91 0.92
CA TYR A 255 -14.53 14.08 0.11
C TYR A 255 -15.16 13.74 -1.24
N THR A 256 -16.09 12.79 -1.28
CA THR A 256 -16.76 12.40 -2.54
C THR A 256 -18.23 12.04 -2.41
#